data_AF-A0A8B4BV12-F1
#
_entry.id   AF-A0A8B4BV12-F1
#
_cell.length_a   1.000
_cell.length_b   1.000
_cell.length_c   1.000
_cell.angle_alpha   90.00
_cell.angle_beta   90.00
_cell.angle_gamma   90.00
#
_symmetry.space_group_name_H-M   'P 1'
#
loop_
_entity.id
_entity.type
_entity.pdbx_description
1 polymer ?
#
loop_
_entity_poly.entity_id
_entity_poly.type
_entity_poly.pdbx_seq_one_letter_code
_entity_poly.pdbx_strand_id
1 'polypeptide(L)' 'MEKENGRVEPTLATGLDDQEELDQKATPEEIAKGEYTKVVRLSLDEADPSKGED' A
#
# COMPACT_ATOMS: atom_id res chain seq x y z
N MET A 1 1.40 -40.57 10.18
CA MET A 1 1.72 -39.14 10.30
C MET A 1 0.46 -38.39 9.92
N GLU A 2 -0.32 -38.02 10.92
CA GLU A 2 -1.55 -37.25 10.72
C GLU A 2 -1.18 -35.81 10.34
N LYS A 3 -1.88 -35.29 9.33
CA LYS A 3 -1.76 -33.90 8.93
C LYS A 3 -2.38 -33.08 10.05
N GLU A 4 -1.56 -32.41 10.85
CA GLU A 4 -2.04 -31.42 11.80
C GLU A 4 -2.80 -30.36 11.00
N ASN A 5 -4.12 -30.32 11.19
CA ASN A 5 -4.97 -29.24 10.74
C ASN A 5 -4.57 -27.98 11.53
N GLY A 6 -3.47 -27.35 11.12
CA GLY A 6 -2.99 -26.08 11.65
C GLY A 6 -3.99 -24.99 11.34
N ARG A 7 -4.99 -24.84 12.22
CA ARG A 7 -5.84 -23.65 12.26
C ARG A 7 -4.93 -22.49 12.65
N VAL A 8 -4.40 -21.78 11.66
CA VAL A 8 -3.76 -20.49 11.89
C VAL A 8 -4.83 -19.61 12.50
N GLU A 9 -4.68 -19.25 13.77
CA GLU A 9 -5.60 -18.30 14.37
C GLU A 9 -5.51 -16.98 13.58
N PRO A 10 -6.64 -16.38 13.20
CA PRO A 10 -6.62 -15.10 12.52
C PRO A 10 -5.96 -14.07 13.45
N THR A 11 -4.77 -13.63 13.09
CA THR A 11 -4.07 -12.53 13.76
C THR A 11 -4.44 -11.22 13.11
N LEU A 12 -4.34 -10.13 13.86
CA LEU A 12 -4.39 -8.80 13.28
C LEU A 12 -3.08 -8.56 12.52
N ALA A 13 -3.18 -8.19 11.24
CA ALA A 13 -2.04 -7.68 10.50
C ALA A 13 -1.54 -6.40 11.19
N THR A 14 -0.21 -6.23 11.26
CA THR A 14 0.36 -4.94 11.64
C THR A 14 -0.11 -3.90 10.64
N GLY A 15 -0.56 -2.74 11.16
CA GLY A 15 -0.89 -1.60 10.31
C GLY A 15 0.35 -1.05 9.60
N LEU A 16 0.13 -0.25 8.57
CA LEU A 16 1.14 0.69 8.07
C LEU A 16 0.79 2.02 8.72
N ASP A 17 1.69 2.53 9.54
CA ASP A 17 1.39 3.66 10.43
C ASP A 17 1.65 5.01 9.76
N ASP A 18 2.35 5.02 8.63
CA ASP A 18 2.66 6.23 7.88
C ASP A 18 2.62 6.05 6.35
N GLN A 19 2.75 7.19 5.67
CA GLN A 19 2.76 7.27 4.21
C GLN A 19 4.06 6.72 3.61
N GLU A 20 5.19 6.82 4.33
CA GLU A 20 6.49 6.37 3.86
C GLU A 20 6.52 4.84 3.68
N GLU A 21 5.94 4.11 4.63
CA GLU A 21 5.78 2.66 4.59
C GLU A 21 4.89 2.18 3.43
N LEU A 22 3.79 2.88 3.16
CA LEU A 22 2.92 2.58 2.01
C LEU A 22 3.59 2.82 0.66
N ASP A 23 4.53 3.77 0.60
CA ASP A 23 5.21 4.17 -0.63
C ASP A 23 6.53 3.43 -0.87
N GLN A 24 6.86 2.47 -0.02
CA GLN A 24 8.04 1.64 -0.20
C GLN A 24 7.96 0.90 -1.54
N LYS A 25 9.06 0.97 -2.29
CA LYS A 25 9.18 0.27 -3.56
C LYS A 25 9.52 -1.18 -3.32
N ALA A 26 8.75 -2.07 -3.93
CA ALA A 26 9.11 -3.49 -4.01
C ALA A 26 10.42 -3.66 -4.79
N THR A 27 11.23 -4.61 -4.32
CA THR A 27 12.43 -5.07 -5.02
C THR A 27 12.07 -5.84 -6.31
N PRO A 28 12.99 -5.95 -7.27
CA PRO A 28 12.76 -6.75 -8.47
C PRO A 28 12.35 -8.20 -8.18
N GLU A 29 12.93 -8.82 -7.16
CA GLU A 29 12.65 -10.19 -6.74
C GLU A 29 11.23 -10.34 -6.18
N GLU A 30 10.77 -9.40 -5.36
CA GLU A 30 9.39 -9.37 -4.84
C GLU A 30 8.37 -9.17 -5.96
N ILE A 31 8.67 -8.29 -6.92
CA ILE A 31 7.82 -8.08 -8.11
C ILE A 31 7.72 -9.38 -8.91
N ALA A 32 8.84 -10.08 -9.13
CA ALA A 32 8.85 -11.34 -9.88
C ALA A 32 8.04 -12.45 -9.19
N LYS A 33 7.95 -12.43 -7.86
CA LYS A 33 7.16 -13.37 -7.06
C LYS A 33 5.70 -12.93 -6.87
N GLY A 34 5.34 -11.70 -7.22
CA GLY A 34 4.02 -11.13 -6.96
C GLY A 34 3.81 -10.67 -5.51
N GLU A 35 4.88 -10.50 -4.74
CA GLU A 35 4.88 -10.09 -3.32
C GLU A 35 4.86 -8.57 -3.19
N TYR A 36 3.90 -7.90 -3.85
CA TYR A 36 3.78 -6.44 -3.79
C TYR A 36 2.32 -5.99 -3.86
N THR A 37 2.06 -4.79 -3.37
CA THR A 37 0.76 -4.10 -3.52
C THR A 37 0.92 -2.87 -4.40
N LYS A 38 0.00 -2.68 -5.36
CA LYS A 38 0.00 -1.48 -6.19
C LYS A 38 -0.71 -0.34 -5.46
N VAL A 39 0.05 0.70 -5.13
CA VAL A 39 -0.47 1.93 -4.54
C VAL A 39 -0.73 2.97 -5.65
N VAL A 40 -1.86 3.66 -5.58
CA VAL A 40 -2.22 4.76 -6.49
C VAL A 40 -2.45 6.00 -5.64
N ARG A 41 -1.68 7.06 -5.91
CA ARG A 41 -1.89 8.37 -5.27
C ARG A 41 -2.82 9.22 -6.13
N LEU A 42 -3.87 9.73 -5.49
CA LEU A 42 -4.74 10.75 -6.07
C LEU A 42 -4.32 12.10 -5.50
N SER A 43 -3.95 13.04 -6.36
CA SER A 43 -3.70 14.44 -6.00
C SER A 43 -4.61 15.35 -6.82
N LEU A 44 -5.15 16.37 -6.17
CA LEU A 44 -5.91 17.43 -6.84
C LEU A 44 -4.96 18.58 -7.17
N ASP A 45 -4.86 18.94 -8.45
CA ASP A 45 -4.15 20.15 -8.87
C ASP A 45 -5.15 21.31 -8.89
N GLU A 46 -5.24 22.04 -7.79
CA GLU A 46 -6.07 23.25 -7.71
C GLU A 46 -5.41 24.37 -8.52
N ALA A 47 -5.69 24.43 -9.81
CA ALA A 47 -5.53 25.65 -10.58
C ALA A 47 -6.61 26.63 -10.10
N ASP A 48 -6.32 27.45 -9.09
CA ASP A 48 -7.19 28.54 -8.61
C ASP A 48 -7.50 29.49 -9.78
N PRO A 49 -8.68 29.42 -10.43
CA PRO A 49 -9.02 30.31 -11.52
C PRO A 49 -9.48 31.68 -11.01
N SER A 50 -9.52 31.88 -9.68
CA SER A 50 -10.05 33.10 -9.04
C SER A 50 -9.01 34.20 -8.82
N LYS A 51 -7.74 34.00 -9.19
CA LYS A 51 -6.76 35.10 -9.30
C LYS A 51 -6.87 35.86 -10.62
N GLY A 52 -8.09 36.28 -10.95
CA GLY A 52 -8.40 37.20 -12.03
C GLY A 52 -9.12 38.42 -11.46
N GLU A 53 -8.41 39.56 -11.46
CA GLU A 53 -8.88 40.95 -11.45
C GLU A 53 -9.89 41.40 -10.36
N ASP A 54 -9.39 42.15 -9.36
CA ASP A 54 -9.72 43.58 -9.09
C ASP A 54 -8.60 44.21 -8.23
#